data_AF-A0A3L7BY37-F1
#
_entry.id   AF-A0A3L7BY37-F1
#
_cell.length_a   1.000
_cell.length_b   1.000
_cell.length_c   1.000
_cell.angle_alpha   90.00
_cell.angle_beta   90.00
_cell.angle_gamma   90.00
#
_symmetry.space_group_name_H-M   'P 1'
#
loop_
_entity.id
_entity.type
_entity.pdbx_description
1 polymer ?
#
loop_
_entity_poly.entity_id
_entity_poly.type
_entity_poly.pdbx_seq_one_letter_code
_entity_poly.pdbx_strand_id
1 'polypeptide(L)'
;MNARNQRPGPPSGGTTYRSAAYTGLLPWQVRERRFAPTGLGRRGLNPDDVYAFLDRVAVDMAAVYAALAESRRETARIKAGLRRWQTDQARARNERDRAR
;
A
#
# COMPACT_ATOMS: atom_id res chain seq x y z
N MET A 1 40.18 25.51 17.73
CA MET A 1 39.81 24.35 18.57
C MET A 1 38.42 24.65 19.16
N ASN A 2 37.32 23.93 18.98
CA ASN A 2 37.00 22.68 18.31
C ASN A 2 35.55 22.76 17.82
N ALA A 3 35.32 22.29 16.58
CA ALA A 3 34.01 22.16 15.95
C ALA A 3 33.13 21.18 16.76
N ARG A 4 31.99 21.66 17.23
CA ARG A 4 30.94 20.80 17.81
C ARG A 4 30.16 20.17 16.66
N ASN A 5 30.65 19.03 16.20
CA ASN A 5 29.95 18.15 15.26
C ASN A 5 28.66 17.62 15.90
N GLN A 6 27.54 18.32 15.69
CA GLN A 6 26.23 17.72 15.84
C GLN A 6 25.98 16.86 14.59
N ARG A 7 26.37 15.59 14.67
CA ARG A 7 25.91 14.56 13.72
C ARG A 7 24.41 14.37 13.95
N PRO A 8 23.55 14.57 12.94
CA PRO A 8 22.18 14.09 13.02
C PRO A 8 22.25 12.56 13.12
N GLY A 9 21.75 12.01 14.23
CA GLY A 9 21.58 10.56 14.36
C GLY A 9 20.62 10.06 13.26
N PRO A 10 20.79 8.83 12.75
CA PRO A 10 19.84 8.27 11.81
C PRO A 10 18.46 8.22 12.48
N PRO A 11 17.38 8.58 11.78
CA PRO A 11 16.03 8.45 12.33
C PRO A 11 15.73 6.95 12.51
N SER A 12 15.91 6.48 13.74
CA SER A 12 15.38 5.22 14.20
C SER A 12 13.86 5.39 14.32
N GLY A 13 13.12 4.88 13.34
CA GLY A 13 11.66 4.99 13.36
C GLY A 13 11.01 4.82 11.99
N GLY A 14 11.02 3.59 11.47
CA GLY A 14 9.93 2.86 10.81
C GLY A 14 8.84 3.56 9.97
N THR A 15 8.98 4.81 9.55
CA THR A 15 8.04 5.44 8.63
C THR A 15 8.59 5.21 7.24
N THR A 16 8.16 4.10 6.66
CA THR A 16 8.33 3.86 5.22
C THR A 16 7.87 5.11 4.49
N TYR A 17 8.82 5.76 3.82
CA TYR A 17 8.58 6.82 2.86
C TYR A 17 7.72 6.24 1.73
N ARG A 18 6.41 6.17 1.95
CA ARG A 18 5.42 5.72 0.97
C ARG A 18 5.02 6.94 0.15
N SER A 19 5.93 7.41 -0.68
CA SER A 19 5.53 8.28 -1.78
C SER A 19 4.53 7.48 -2.62
N ALA A 20 3.45 8.13 -3.08
CA ALA A 20 2.47 7.50 -3.97
C ALA A 20 3.11 7.00 -5.30
N ALA A 21 4.34 7.45 -5.58
CA ALA A 21 5.18 7.03 -6.69
C ALA A 21 5.96 5.73 -6.43
N TYR A 22 6.15 5.32 -5.17
CA TYR A 22 6.67 3.99 -4.84
C TYR A 22 5.54 2.99 -4.96
N THR A 23 5.51 2.29 -6.09
CA THR A 23 4.65 1.11 -6.24
C THR A 23 5.16 0.06 -5.26
N GLY A 24 4.42 -0.15 -4.16
CA GLY A 24 4.73 -1.19 -3.19
C GLY A 24 4.82 -2.54 -3.89
N LEU A 25 5.65 -3.43 -3.32
CA LEU A 25 5.89 -4.76 -3.89
C LEU A 25 4.56 -5.52 -4.06
N LEU A 26 4.31 -6.04 -5.26
CA LEU A 26 3.11 -6.81 -5.56
C LEU A 26 3.31 -8.29 -5.18
N PRO A 27 2.24 -9.03 -4.82
CA PRO A 27 2.34 -10.43 -4.44
C PRO A 27 3.08 -11.31 -5.46
N TRP A 28 2.80 -11.13 -6.76
CA TRP A 28 3.48 -11.90 -7.81
C TRP A 28 4.97 -11.59 -7.90
N GLN A 29 5.37 -10.33 -7.64
CA GLN A 29 6.78 -9.93 -7.61
C GLN A 29 7.55 -10.59 -6.45
N VAL A 30 6.87 -10.89 -5.35
CA VAL A 30 7.45 -11.64 -4.23
C VAL A 30 7.70 -13.09 -4.63
N ARG A 31 6.70 -13.75 -5.25
CA ARG A 31 6.79 -15.16 -5.67
C ARG A 31 7.86 -15.40 -6.72
N GLU A 32 8.00 -14.46 -7.64
CA GLU A 32 8.92 -14.58 -8.78
C GLU A 32 10.34 -14.10 -8.45
N ARG A 33 10.56 -13.53 -7.26
CA ARG A 33 11.88 -13.03 -6.87
C ARG A 33 12.89 -14.17 -6.80
N ARG A 34 13.95 -14.08 -7.60
CA ARG A 34 15.10 -14.98 -7.54
C ARG A 34 16.27 -14.32 -6.83
N PHE A 35 16.96 -15.07 -5.98
CA PHE A 35 18.17 -14.63 -5.30
C PHE A 35 19.39 -15.33 -5.91
N ALA A 36 20.48 -14.58 -6.04
CA ALA A 36 21.76 -15.16 -6.43
C ALA A 36 22.30 -16.05 -5.29
N PRO A 37 22.96 -17.18 -5.61
CA PRO A 37 23.68 -17.96 -4.63
C PRO A 37 24.74 -17.13 -3.90
N THR A 38 25.06 -17.49 -2.65
CA THR A 38 26.17 -16.85 -1.93
C THR A 38 27.51 -17.18 -2.58
N GLY A 39 28.43 -16.20 -2.58
CA GLY A 39 29.78 -16.39 -3.11
C GLY A 39 30.58 -17.47 -2.37
N LEU A 40 31.62 -17.99 -3.03
CA LEU A 40 32.51 -19.03 -2.49
C LEU A 40 33.00 -18.71 -1.06
N GLY A 41 32.93 -19.70 -0.17
CA GLY A 41 33.35 -19.59 1.23
C GLY A 41 32.32 -18.97 2.17
N ARG A 42 31.13 -18.57 1.69
CA ARG A 42 30.03 -18.05 2.51
C ARG A 42 28.87 -19.04 2.58
N ARG A 43 28.30 -19.22 3.77
CA ARG A 43 27.03 -19.94 3.96
C ARG A 43 25.86 -19.01 3.69
N GLY A 44 24.92 -19.45 2.86
CA GLY A 44 23.65 -18.79 2.61
C GLY A 44 22.48 -19.49 3.31
N LEU A 45 21.29 -18.91 3.18
CA LEU A 45 20.03 -19.58 3.55
C LEU A 45 19.75 -20.74 2.59
N ASN A 46 19.04 -21.75 3.08
CA ASN A 46 18.52 -22.81 2.24
C ASN A 46 17.52 -22.23 1.22
N PRO A 47 17.76 -22.38 -0.10
CA PRO A 47 16.86 -21.83 -1.11
C PRO A 47 15.42 -22.30 -0.95
N ASP A 48 15.20 -23.57 -0.63
CA ASP A 48 13.86 -24.16 -0.56
C ASP A 48 13.04 -23.54 0.59
N ASP A 49 13.65 -23.37 1.76
CA ASP A 49 13.01 -22.72 2.91
C ASP A 49 12.66 -21.26 2.61
N VAL A 50 13.55 -20.56 1.90
CA VAL A 50 13.31 -19.17 1.48
C VAL A 50 12.14 -19.10 0.50
N TYR A 51 12.10 -19.96 -0.51
CA TYR A 51 11.01 -19.95 -1.49
C TYR A 51 9.67 -20.37 -0.89
N ALA A 52 9.65 -21.33 0.04
CA ALA A 52 8.44 -21.70 0.77
C ALA A 52 7.91 -20.54 1.63
N PHE A 53 8.81 -19.82 2.31
CA PHE A 53 8.43 -18.63 3.07
C PHE A 53 7.89 -17.51 2.17
N LEU A 54 8.54 -17.24 1.04
CA LEU A 54 8.10 -16.21 0.10
C LEU A 54 6.74 -16.52 -0.53
N ASP A 55 6.44 -17.78 -0.81
CA ASP A 55 5.12 -18.16 -1.34
C ASP A 55 4.03 -17.87 -0.30
N ARG A 56 4.24 -18.22 0.97
CA ARG A 56 3.32 -17.87 2.06
C ARG A 56 3.14 -16.36 2.20
N VAL A 57 4.23 -15.60 2.21
CA VAL A 57 4.18 -14.13 2.30
C VAL A 57 3.37 -13.55 1.14
N ALA A 58 3.55 -14.06 -0.08
CA ALA A 58 2.79 -13.59 -1.23
C ALA A 58 1.30 -13.91 -1.12
N VAL A 59 0.93 -15.09 -0.63
CA VAL A 59 -0.47 -15.45 -0.37
C VAL A 59 -1.09 -14.50 0.65
N ASP A 60 -0.41 -14.25 1.76
CA ASP A 60 -0.89 -13.33 2.80
C ASP A 60 -1.02 -11.89 2.26
N MET A 61 -0.06 -11.43 1.46
CA MET A 61 -0.13 -10.12 0.79
C MET A 61 -1.30 -10.03 -0.19
N ALA A 62 -1.58 -11.09 -0.95
CA ALA A 62 -2.71 -11.13 -1.86
C ALA A 62 -4.04 -11.01 -1.10
N ALA A 63 -4.17 -11.70 0.05
CA ALA A 63 -5.35 -11.60 0.91
C ALA A 63 -5.56 -10.18 1.45
N VAL A 64 -4.49 -9.53 1.95
CA VAL A 64 -4.55 -8.16 2.46
C VAL A 64 -4.94 -7.16 1.36
N TYR A 65 -4.38 -7.31 0.16
CA TYR A 65 -4.71 -6.42 -0.96
C TYR A 65 -6.13 -6.62 -1.47
N ALA A 66 -6.64 -7.86 -1.47
CA ALA A 66 -8.03 -8.15 -1.79
C ALA A 66 -8.99 -7.50 -0.78
N ALA A 67 -8.72 -7.62 0.52
CA ALA A 67 -9.51 -6.98 1.58
C ALA A 67 -9.49 -5.45 1.47
N LEU A 68 -8.32 -4.86 1.19
CA LEU A 68 -8.19 -3.42 0.97
C LEU A 68 -8.98 -2.96 -0.28
N ALA A 69 -8.95 -3.73 -1.36
CA ALA A 69 -9.71 -3.44 -2.56
C ALA A 69 -11.21 -3.46 -2.27
N GLU A 70 -11.70 -4.43 -1.49
CA GLU A 70 -13.11 -4.49 -1.11
C GLU A 70 -13.53 -3.28 -0.26
N SER A 71 -12.77 -2.94 0.78
CA SER A 71 -13.04 -1.76 1.62
C SER A 71 -13.11 -0.46 0.80
N ARG A 72 -12.22 -0.32 -0.19
CA ARG A 72 -12.24 0.82 -1.12
C ARG A 72 -13.48 0.83 -2.01
N ARG A 73 -13.94 -0.35 -2.49
CA ARG A 73 -15.17 -0.48 -3.27
C ARG A 73 -16.39 -0.11 -2.44
N GLU A 74 -16.49 -0.57 -1.21
CA GLU A 74 -17.57 -0.21 -0.28
C GLU A 74 -17.62 1.31 -0.05
N THR A 75 -16.46 1.90 0.25
CA THR A 75 -16.35 3.35 0.44
C THR A 75 -16.77 4.13 -0.82
N ALA A 76 -16.37 3.64 -2.00
CA ALA A 76 -16.75 4.26 -3.27
C ALA A 76 -18.27 4.17 -3.51
N ARG A 77 -18.92 3.04 -3.17
CA ARG A 77 -20.38 2.88 -3.27
C ARG A 77 -21.12 3.85 -2.35
N ILE A 78 -20.68 3.99 -1.10
CA ILE A 78 -21.25 4.94 -0.13
C ILE A 78 -21.13 6.38 -0.65
N LYS A 79 -19.92 6.78 -1.08
CA LYS A 79 -19.67 8.11 -1.64
C LYS A 79 -20.52 8.38 -2.89
N ALA A 80 -20.70 7.39 -3.76
CA ALA A 80 -21.55 7.51 -4.94
C ALA A 80 -23.03 7.69 -4.57
N GLY A 81 -23.52 6.96 -3.56
CA GLY A 81 -24.88 7.14 -3.04
C GLY A 81 -25.11 8.54 -2.49
N LEU A 82 -24.18 9.02 -1.64
CA LEU A 82 -24.25 10.37 -1.08
C LEU A 82 -24.24 11.44 -2.17
N ARG A 83 -23.37 11.30 -3.19
CA ARG A 83 -23.29 12.25 -4.30
C ARG A 83 -24.58 12.29 -5.13
N ARG A 84 -25.23 11.15 -5.36
CA ARG A 84 -26.53 11.09 -6.05
C ARG A 84 -27.60 11.83 -5.24
N TRP A 85 -27.73 11.51 -3.95
CA TRP A 85 -28.67 12.19 -3.07
C TRP A 85 -28.45 13.71 -3.02
N GLN A 86 -27.20 14.16 -2.91
CA GLN A 86 -26.87 15.60 -2.95
C GLN A 86 -27.28 16.26 -4.27
N THR A 87 -27.12 15.54 -5.39
CA THR A 87 -27.51 16.03 -6.73
C THR A 87 -29.02 16.17 -6.84
N ASP A 88 -29.77 15.16 -6.37
CA ASP A 88 -31.23 15.17 -6.42
C ASP A 88 -31.82 16.26 -5.51
N GLN A 89 -31.25 16.46 -4.33
CA GLN A 89 -31.61 17.57 -3.44
C GLN A 89 -31.33 18.95 -4.05
N ALA A 90 -30.19 19.13 -4.72
CA ALA A 90 -29.87 20.38 -5.40
C ALA A 90 -30.84 20.66 -6.56
N ARG A 91 -31.23 19.63 -7.32
CA ARG A 91 -32.24 19.75 -8.39
C ARG A 91 -33.60 20.15 -7.83
N ALA A 92 -34.09 19.43 -6.82
CA ALA A 92 -35.37 19.71 -6.18
C ALA A 92 -35.42 21.14 -5.58
N ARG A 93 -34.31 21.62 -5.01
CA ARG A 93 -34.20 23.02 -4.54
C ARG A 93 -34.30 24.02 -5.69
N ASN A 94 -33.54 23.81 -6.77
CA ASN A 94 -33.56 24.70 -7.94
C ASN A 94 -34.94 24.75 -8.61
N GLU A 95 -35.65 23.62 -8.65
CA GLU A 95 -37.02 23.57 -9.19
C GLU A 95 -38.01 24.38 -8.34
N ARG A 96 -37.88 24.31 -7.00
CA ARG A 96 -38.70 25.12 -6.08
C ARG A 96 -38.40 26.61 -6.20
N ASP A 97 -37.14 26.99 -6.38
CA ASP A 97 -36.73 28.38 -6.53
C ASP A 97 -37.21 28.98 -7.87
N ARG A 98 -37.34 28.17 -8.94
CA ARG A 98 -37.87 28.60 -10.25
C ARG A 98 -39.40 28.69 -10.32
N ALA A 99 -40.10 28.05 -9.39
CA ALA A 99 -41.57 28.05 -9.34
C ALA A 99 -42.13 29.20 -8.48
N ARG A 100 -41.27 30.04 -7.90
CA ARG A 100 -41.60 31.29 -7.20
C ARG A 100 -41.39 32.49 -8.11
#